data_AF-A0A8S1UCL7-F1
#
_entry.id   AF-A0A8S1UCL7-F1
#
_cell.length_a   1.000
_cell.length_b   1.000
_cell.length_c   1.000
_cell.angle_alpha   90.00
_cell.angle_beta   90.00
_cell.angle_gamma   90.00
#
_symmetry.space_group_name_H-M   'P 1'
#
loop_
_entity.id
_entity.type
_entity.pdbx_description
1 polymer ?
#
loop_
_entity_poly.entity_id
_entity_poly.type
_entity_poly.pdbx_seq_one_letter_code
_entity_poly.pdbx_strand_id
1 'polypeptide(L)'
;MNCQICFIDKLMIRPGDCSHQFCKECIIMYLQEAIKSGSVFKITCPTCNIEYNALIIKQYCEDLYPKYLELKQKAIITCSVCKENLQTHKCGSNVCKKCGEIHNGDCSQRCPNCLIPIEKISGCNHMVCKCKYEFCWICKGKFSKYHYRLWNLFGCPFPGSMMKNVKPLKNPTLLRLIMVLPKIIVFILIFCFLLLIYPFFCFIITFQFHYQQFKINKSRLLLVFLFPFTYLMHFFYRGIFAVQNKLHSLS
;
A
#
# COMPACT_ATOMS: atom_id res chain seq x y z
N MET A 1 20.35 19.29 34.35
CA MET A 1 20.77 17.88 34.56
C MET A 1 21.67 17.55 33.38
N ASN A 2 22.89 17.08 33.63
CA ASN A 2 23.89 16.91 32.57
C ASN A 2 23.57 15.69 31.68
N CYS A 3 23.88 15.80 30.39
CA CYS A 3 23.77 14.67 29.48
C CYS A 3 24.68 13.51 29.90
N GLN A 4 24.18 12.28 29.90
CA GLN A 4 24.99 11.10 30.23
C GLN A 4 26.04 10.73 29.16
N ILE A 5 26.02 11.35 27.97
CA ILE A 5 26.99 11.11 26.89
C ILE A 5 28.06 12.20 26.86
N CYS A 6 27.66 13.47 26.78
CA CYS A 6 28.59 14.59 26.63
C CYS A 6 28.87 15.34 27.94
N PHE A 7 28.16 15.03 29.03
CA PHE A 7 28.28 15.67 30.35
C PHE A 7 28.00 17.19 30.39
N ILE A 8 27.46 17.76 29.31
CA ILE A 8 27.06 19.18 29.21
C ILE A 8 25.60 19.33 29.64
N ASP A 9 25.28 20.43 30.33
CA ASP A 9 23.90 20.81 30.65
C ASP A 9 23.21 21.37 29.39
N LYS A 10 22.20 20.63 28.91
CA LYS A 10 21.43 20.94 27.70
C LYS A 10 19.97 20.53 27.91
N LEU A 11 19.12 20.81 26.93
CA LEU A 11 17.77 20.23 26.91
C LEU A 11 17.85 18.70 26.80
N MET A 12 17.40 18.02 27.85
CA MET A 12 17.38 16.56 27.92
C MET A 12 16.11 15.99 27.31
N ILE A 13 16.27 14.91 26.55
CA ILE A 13 15.18 14.14 25.96
C ILE A 13 15.22 12.70 26.47
N ARG A 14 14.05 12.07 26.49
CA ARG A 14 13.89 10.63 26.75
C ARG A 14 13.51 9.95 25.43
N PRO A 15 14.48 9.40 24.68
CA PRO A 15 14.21 8.90 23.33
C PRO A 15 13.51 7.54 23.30
N GLY A 16 13.53 6.72 24.36
CA GLY A 16 12.95 5.37 24.33
C GLY A 16 12.04 5.06 25.51
N ASP A 17 11.64 3.79 25.60
CA ASP A 17 10.77 3.27 26.66
C ASP A 17 11.51 3.05 28.01
N CYS A 18 12.65 3.73 28.20
CA CYS A 18 13.48 3.69 29.41
C CYS A 18 13.56 5.08 30.08
N SER A 19 14.00 5.14 31.34
CA SER A 19 14.12 6.40 32.10
C SER A 19 15.36 7.24 31.78
N HIS A 20 16.25 6.77 30.90
CA HIS A 20 17.51 7.46 30.58
C HIS A 20 17.31 8.71 29.71
N GLN A 21 18.10 9.73 29.98
CA GLN A 21 17.97 11.07 29.41
C GLN A 21 19.28 11.53 28.74
N PHE A 22 19.15 12.14 27.57
CA PHE A 22 20.30 12.54 26.75
C PHE A 22 20.05 13.87 26.04
N CYS A 23 21.12 14.52 25.59
CA CYS A 23 21.02 15.66 24.70
C CYS A 23 20.58 15.21 23.30
N LYS A 24 19.77 16.02 22.59
CA LYS A 24 19.28 15.68 21.24
C LYS A 24 20.42 15.37 20.26
N GLU A 25 21.46 16.20 20.27
CA GLU A 25 22.63 16.06 19.39
C GLU A 25 23.36 14.72 19.62
N CYS A 26 23.52 14.35 20.90
CA CYS A 26 24.18 13.13 21.33
C CYS A 26 23.47 11.88 20.80
N ILE A 27 22.13 11.88 20.87
CA ILE A 27 21.31 10.80 20.32
C ILE A 27 21.39 10.74 18.80
N ILE A 28 21.34 11.88 18.12
CA ILE A 28 21.47 11.92 16.65
C ILE A 28 22.83 11.34 16.23
N MET A 29 23.93 11.79 16.85
CA MET A 29 25.27 11.28 16.54
C MET A 29 25.38 9.78 16.81
N TYR A 30 24.91 9.31 17.97
CA TYR A 30 24.90 7.89 18.33
C TYR A 30 24.15 7.05 17.30
N LEU A 31 22.93 7.46 16.92
CA LEU A 31 22.11 6.73 15.95
C LEU A 31 22.73 6.75 14.55
N GLN A 32 23.28 7.89 14.12
CA GLN A 32 23.95 8.01 12.83
C GLN A 32 25.15 7.05 12.74
N GLU A 33 25.97 7.00 13.79
CA GLU A 33 27.13 6.10 13.83
C GLU A 33 26.70 4.64 13.82
N ALA A 34 25.69 4.27 14.61
CA ALA A 34 25.14 2.92 14.62
C ALA A 34 24.59 2.47 13.25
N ILE A 35 23.98 3.38 12.47
CA ILE A 35 23.51 3.09 11.11
C ILE A 35 24.68 3.01 10.12
N LYS A 36 25.68 3.88 10.26
CA LYS A 36 26.86 3.92 9.38
C LYS A 36 27.76 2.69 9.57
N SER A 37 27.96 2.26 10.81
CA SER A 37 28.75 1.08 11.17
C SER A 37 28.05 -0.25 10.84
N GLY A 38 26.76 -0.21 10.46
CA GLY A 38 25.98 -1.40 10.13
C GLY A 38 25.41 -2.13 11.34
N SER A 39 25.53 -1.57 12.55
CA SER A 39 24.95 -2.10 13.80
C SER A 39 23.42 -1.90 13.89
N VAL A 40 22.68 -2.15 12.80
CA VAL A 40 21.22 -1.92 12.73
C VAL A 40 20.36 -3.05 13.32
N PHE A 41 20.98 -4.20 13.63
CA PHE A 41 20.26 -5.38 14.12
C PHE A 41 19.64 -5.12 15.50
N LYS A 42 20.39 -4.44 16.38
CA LYS A 42 19.96 -4.12 17.74
C LYS A 42 20.60 -2.82 18.20
N ILE A 43 19.95 -1.70 17.89
CA ILE A 43 20.34 -0.38 18.41
C ILE A 43 19.69 -0.22 19.77
N THR A 44 20.49 -0.16 20.83
CA THR A 44 20.00 -0.06 22.22
C THR A 44 20.19 1.34 22.78
N CYS A 45 19.61 1.58 23.95
CA CYS A 45 19.96 2.74 24.74
C CYS A 45 21.48 2.74 25.06
N PRO A 46 22.17 3.89 25.03
CA PRO A 46 23.59 3.98 25.41
C PRO A 46 23.88 3.53 26.85
N THR A 47 22.88 3.59 27.74
CA THR A 47 23.04 3.29 29.17
C THR A 47 22.37 1.98 29.58
N CYS A 48 21.50 1.40 28.75
CA CYS A 48 20.82 0.14 29.08
C CYS A 48 20.51 -0.73 27.87
N ASN A 49 20.06 -1.95 28.11
CA ASN A 49 19.85 -2.95 27.06
C ASN A 49 18.49 -2.85 26.35
N ILE A 50 17.73 -1.77 26.56
CA ILE A 50 16.43 -1.57 25.91
C ILE A 50 16.66 -1.14 24.46
N GLU A 51 16.09 -1.88 23.50
CA GLU A 51 16.19 -1.60 22.07
C GLU A 51 15.33 -0.39 21.68
N TYR A 52 15.90 0.50 20.85
CA TYR A 52 15.13 1.58 20.24
C TYR A 52 14.24 1.04 19.12
N ASN A 53 12.94 1.34 19.23
CA ASN A 53 12.01 1.03 18.17
C ASN A 53 12.33 1.86 16.90
N ALA A 54 11.89 1.37 15.74
CA ALA A 54 12.17 2.03 14.46
C ALA A 54 11.55 3.44 14.32
N LEU A 55 10.58 3.82 15.18
CA LEU A 55 9.99 5.16 15.17
C LEU A 55 10.91 6.20 15.78
N ILE A 56 11.63 5.84 16.84
CA ILE A 56 12.65 6.69 17.44
C ILE A 56 13.74 7.00 16.41
N ILE A 57 14.19 5.97 15.70
CA ILE A 57 15.19 6.12 14.65
C ILE A 57 14.68 7.04 13.54
N LYS A 58 13.42 6.87 13.10
CA LYS A 58 12.79 7.77 12.12
C LYS A 58 12.70 9.22 12.62
N GLN A 59 12.34 9.42 13.88
CA GLN A 59 12.15 10.74 14.48
C GLN A 59 13.45 11.55 14.56
N TYR A 60 14.57 10.91 14.87
CA TYR A 60 15.86 11.60 15.07
C TYR A 60 16.81 11.49 13.87
N CYS A 61 16.61 10.53 12.97
CA CYS A 61 17.47 10.26 11.82
C CYS A 61 16.64 9.98 10.56
N GLU A 62 15.76 10.92 10.17
CA GLU A 62 14.89 10.77 9.00
C GLU A 62 15.68 10.53 7.71
N ASP A 63 16.78 11.28 7.51
CA ASP A 63 17.63 11.19 6.30
C ASP A 63 18.29 9.81 6.12
N LEU A 64 18.68 9.18 7.23
CA LEU A 64 19.31 7.84 7.22
C LEU A 64 18.30 6.70 7.39
N TYR A 65 17.02 7.02 7.58
CA TYR A 65 15.99 6.01 7.79
C TYR A 65 15.84 5.02 6.62
N PRO A 66 15.92 5.44 5.34
CA PRO A 66 15.91 4.51 4.22
C PRO A 66 17.08 3.50 4.28
N LYS A 67 18.29 3.97 4.61
CA LYS A 67 19.48 3.12 4.76
C LYS A 67 19.33 2.16 5.95
N TYR A 68 18.76 2.63 7.07
CA TYR A 68 18.42 1.77 8.21
C TYR A 68 17.48 0.63 7.80
N LEU A 69 16.40 0.93 7.05
CA LEU A 69 15.47 -0.08 6.56
C LEU A 69 16.15 -1.08 5.62
N GLU A 70 16.98 -0.61 4.69
CA GLU A 70 17.73 -1.46 3.77
C GLU A 70 18.65 -2.43 4.52
N LEU A 71 19.47 -1.93 5.44
CA LEU A 71 20.37 -2.76 6.25
C LEU A 71 19.60 -3.77 7.11
N LYS A 72 18.46 -3.35 7.68
CA LYS A 72 17.60 -4.22 8.49
C LYS A 72 16.90 -5.30 7.64
N GLN A 73 16.57 -5.01 6.39
CA GLN A 73 16.06 -6.02 5.43
C GLN A 73 17.14 -7.02 5.03
N LYS A 74 18.36 -6.55 4.73
CA LYS A 74 19.50 -7.44 4.44
C LYS A 74 19.78 -8.39 5.60
N ALA A 75 19.70 -7.90 6.84
CA ALA A 75 19.88 -8.74 8.03
C ALA A 75 18.86 -9.88 8.14
N ILE A 76 17.59 -9.66 7.73
CA ILE A 76 16.51 -10.67 7.78
C ILE A 76 16.76 -11.83 6.81
N ILE A 77 17.48 -11.61 5.72
CA ILE A 77 17.79 -12.64 4.71
C ILE A 77 19.19 -13.23 4.87
N THR A 78 19.95 -12.81 5.88
CA THR A 78 21.30 -13.32 6.17
C THR A 78 21.33 -14.12 7.46
N CYS A 79 22.11 -15.21 7.50
CA CYS A 79 22.28 -16.03 8.68
C CYS A 79 23.00 -15.24 9.77
N SER A 80 22.45 -15.23 10.99
CA SER A 80 23.06 -14.56 12.14
C SER A 80 24.42 -15.14 12.55
N VAL A 81 24.70 -16.39 12.18
CA VAL A 81 25.94 -17.11 12.49
C VAL A 81 26.98 -16.92 11.37
N CYS A 82 26.66 -17.34 10.13
CA CYS A 82 27.64 -17.35 9.03
C CYS A 82 27.55 -16.14 8.09
N LYS A 83 26.57 -15.23 8.29
CA LYS A 83 26.32 -14.03 7.45
C LYS A 83 26.01 -14.30 5.97
N GLU A 84 25.87 -15.55 5.56
CA GLU A 84 25.43 -15.95 4.22
C GLU A 84 23.91 -15.82 4.04
N ASN A 85 23.42 -15.84 2.80
CA ASN A 85 22.00 -15.78 2.50
C ASN A 85 21.23 -17.00 3.07
N LEU A 86 20.22 -16.76 3.91
CA LEU A 86 19.41 -17.79 4.58
C LEU A 86 18.76 -18.80 3.63
N GLN A 87 18.49 -18.42 2.38
CA GLN A 87 17.86 -19.29 1.40
C GLN A 87 18.83 -20.31 0.80
N THR A 88 20.13 -19.96 0.72
CA THR A 88 21.15 -20.77 0.06
C THR A 88 22.21 -21.33 1.02
N HIS A 89 22.24 -20.85 2.26
CA HIS A 89 23.25 -21.25 3.24
C HIS A 89 23.07 -22.71 3.71
N LYS A 90 24.20 -23.37 3.98
CA LYS A 90 24.26 -24.79 4.42
C LYS A 90 24.65 -24.95 5.89
N CYS A 91 24.69 -23.87 6.67
CA CYS A 91 25.10 -23.97 8.07
C CYS A 91 24.02 -24.71 8.87
N GLY A 92 24.42 -25.64 9.73
CA GLY A 92 23.50 -26.47 10.54
C GLY A 92 22.81 -25.74 11.70
N SER A 93 22.64 -24.41 11.59
CA SER A 93 22.04 -23.60 12.66
C SER A 93 20.51 -23.58 12.56
N ASN A 94 19.85 -23.60 13.72
CA ASN A 94 18.38 -23.59 13.84
C ASN A 94 17.81 -22.16 13.72
N VAL A 95 18.05 -21.50 12.59
CA VAL A 95 17.56 -20.15 12.31
C VAL A 95 16.23 -20.21 11.53
N CYS A 96 15.18 -19.49 11.96
CA CYS A 96 13.88 -19.46 11.24
C CYS A 96 14.08 -18.87 9.83
N LYS A 97 13.84 -19.68 8.80
CA LYS A 97 13.92 -19.28 7.38
C LYS A 97 12.99 -18.10 7.00
N LYS A 98 12.00 -17.77 7.84
CA LYS A 98 11.06 -16.66 7.61
C LYS A 98 11.52 -15.32 8.21
N CYS A 99 12.30 -15.31 9.29
CA CYS A 99 12.66 -14.09 10.00
C CYS A 99 14.16 -13.91 10.32
N GLY A 100 14.99 -14.93 10.11
CA GLY A 100 16.43 -14.88 10.35
C GLY A 100 16.86 -14.94 11.81
N GLU A 101 15.94 -15.28 12.73
CA GLU A 101 16.19 -15.38 14.17
C GLU A 101 16.06 -16.82 14.69
N ILE A 102 16.72 -17.12 15.81
CA ILE A 102 16.67 -18.42 16.48
C ILE A 102 15.47 -18.42 17.44
N HIS A 103 14.44 -19.23 17.18
CA HIS A 103 13.31 -19.42 18.08
C HIS A 103 12.58 -20.75 17.82
N ASN A 104 11.89 -21.28 18.83
CA ASN A 104 11.21 -22.59 18.80
C ASN A 104 9.69 -22.42 18.63
N GLY A 105 9.21 -21.97 17.46
CA GLY A 105 7.76 -21.84 17.24
C GLY A 105 7.35 -20.81 16.19
N ASP A 106 6.23 -20.14 16.42
CA ASP A 106 5.66 -19.16 15.48
C ASP A 106 6.54 -17.91 15.35
N CYS A 107 7.07 -17.67 14.14
CA CYS A 107 7.86 -16.46 13.88
C CYS A 107 6.91 -15.23 13.96
N SER A 108 7.22 -14.26 14.83
CA SER A 108 6.48 -12.99 14.89
C SER A 108 6.58 -12.27 13.54
N GLN A 109 5.50 -11.65 13.08
CA GLN A 109 5.52 -11.00 11.78
C GLN A 109 5.97 -9.55 11.90
N ARG A 110 6.79 -9.08 10.97
CA ARG A 110 7.25 -7.69 10.97
C ARG A 110 6.31 -6.77 10.19
N CYS A 111 6.25 -5.52 10.59
CA CYS A 111 5.63 -4.45 9.81
C CYS A 111 6.39 -4.28 8.47
N PRO A 112 5.72 -4.24 7.31
CA PRO A 112 6.40 -4.01 6.02
C PRO A 112 7.03 -2.62 5.90
N ASN A 113 6.57 -1.63 6.68
CA ASN A 113 7.07 -0.26 6.63
C ASN A 113 8.24 -0.01 7.60
N CYS A 114 8.13 -0.43 8.86
CA CYS A 114 9.13 -0.13 9.89
C CYS A 114 9.86 -1.35 10.46
N LEU A 115 9.51 -2.57 10.01
CA LEU A 115 10.12 -3.85 10.40
C LEU A 115 10.06 -4.21 11.90
N ILE A 116 9.29 -3.45 12.68
CA ILE A 116 9.01 -3.77 14.08
C ILE A 116 8.22 -5.10 14.13
N PRO A 117 8.60 -6.04 15.01
CA PRO A 117 7.82 -7.26 15.26
C PRO A 117 6.42 -6.92 15.76
N ILE A 118 5.43 -7.58 15.17
CA ILE A 118 4.01 -7.45 15.50
C ILE A 118 3.48 -8.86 15.71
N GLU A 119 2.80 -9.04 16.83
CA GLU A 119 2.02 -10.24 17.12
C GLU A 119 0.57 -10.01 16.71
N LYS A 120 -0.07 -11.04 16.16
CA LYS A 120 -1.49 -10.98 15.81
C LYS A 120 -2.32 -11.52 16.95
N ILE A 121 -2.98 -10.61 17.65
CA ILE A 121 -3.67 -10.91 18.90
C ILE A 121 -5.02 -11.62 18.63
N SER A 122 -5.84 -11.17 17.66
CA SER A 122 -6.96 -11.91 17.05
C SER A 122 -7.77 -11.06 16.04
N GLY A 123 -8.78 -11.66 15.38
CA GLY A 123 -9.85 -10.93 14.69
C GLY A 123 -9.65 -10.72 13.19
N CYS A 124 -8.93 -9.66 12.81
CA CYS A 124 -8.87 -9.15 11.43
C CYS A 124 -7.48 -9.32 10.80
N ASN A 125 -7.42 -9.38 9.46
CA ASN A 125 -6.15 -9.29 8.72
C ASN A 125 -5.73 -7.85 8.41
N HIS A 126 -6.58 -6.86 8.66
CA HIS A 126 -6.19 -5.44 8.68
C HIS A 126 -5.44 -5.15 9.97
N MET A 127 -4.18 -4.74 9.83
CA MET A 127 -3.27 -4.49 10.94
C MET A 127 -2.83 -3.04 10.90
N VAL A 128 -2.86 -2.38 12.05
CA VAL A 128 -2.33 -1.03 12.24
C VAL A 128 -1.08 -1.14 13.09
N CYS A 129 0.07 -0.78 12.53
CA CYS A 129 1.32 -0.76 13.29
C CYS A 129 1.36 0.46 14.21
N LYS A 130 2.17 0.40 15.28
CA LYS A 130 2.55 1.58 16.10
C LYS A 130 3.09 2.74 15.25
N CYS A 131 3.67 2.46 14.08
CA CYS A 131 4.11 3.48 13.12
C CYS A 131 2.98 4.13 12.31
N LYS A 132 1.72 3.85 12.65
CA LYS A 132 0.50 4.26 11.95
C LYS A 132 0.37 3.69 10.52
N TYR A 133 1.29 2.82 10.10
CA TYR A 133 1.17 2.14 8.83
C TYR A 133 0.12 1.03 8.91
N GLU A 134 -0.87 1.11 8.05
CA GLU A 134 -1.92 0.10 7.91
C GLU A 134 -1.57 -0.88 6.79
N PHE A 135 -1.63 -2.17 7.09
CA PHE A 135 -1.26 -3.23 6.15
C PHE A 135 -2.11 -4.48 6.31
N CYS A 136 -2.09 -5.33 5.29
CA CYS A 136 -2.74 -6.64 5.32
C CYS A 136 -1.76 -7.71 5.84
N TRP A 137 -2.18 -8.46 6.86
CA TRP A 137 -1.41 -9.56 7.47
C TRP A 137 -1.06 -10.67 6.47
N ILE A 138 -1.95 -10.91 5.49
CA ILE A 138 -1.79 -11.98 4.48
C ILE A 138 -0.73 -11.61 3.44
N CYS A 139 -0.90 -10.47 2.76
CA CYS A 139 -0.09 -10.12 1.60
C CYS A 139 1.03 -9.11 1.88
N LYS A 140 1.09 -8.54 3.09
CA LYS A 140 2.03 -7.48 3.50
C LYS A 140 1.89 -6.17 2.72
N GLY A 141 0.92 -6.06 1.83
CA GLY A 141 0.62 -4.83 1.10
C GLY A 141 -0.03 -3.76 1.96
N LYS A 142 0.06 -2.50 1.50
CA LYS A 142 -0.63 -1.34 2.09
C LYS A 142 -2.13 -1.63 2.16
N PHE A 143 -2.73 -1.36 3.31
CA PHE A 143 -4.16 -1.49 3.48
C PHE A 143 -4.90 -0.31 2.85
N SER A 144 -6.06 -0.58 2.27
CA SER A 144 -6.98 0.42 1.76
C SER A 144 -8.42 -0.06 1.94
N LYS A 145 -9.39 0.86 1.93
CA LYS A 145 -10.83 0.54 2.00
C LYS A 145 -11.27 -0.46 0.92
N TYR A 146 -10.55 -0.49 -0.20
CA TYR A 146 -10.81 -1.39 -1.33
C TYR A 146 -9.93 -2.65 -1.33
N HIS A 147 -9.15 -2.91 -0.28
CA HIS A 147 -8.16 -4.00 -0.25
C HIS A 147 -8.77 -5.39 -0.49
N TYR A 148 -9.95 -5.65 0.06
CA TYR A 148 -10.65 -6.94 -0.08
C TYR A 148 -11.69 -6.96 -1.21
N ARG A 149 -11.79 -5.88 -2.00
CA ARG A 149 -12.76 -5.82 -3.10
C ARG A 149 -12.31 -6.67 -4.28
N LEU A 150 -13.27 -7.34 -4.92
CA LEU A 150 -13.03 -8.29 -6.01
C LEU A 150 -12.24 -7.72 -7.20
N TRP A 151 -12.33 -6.40 -7.42
CA TRP A 151 -11.64 -5.70 -8.51
C TRP A 151 -10.24 -5.20 -8.16
N ASN A 152 -9.79 -5.31 -6.91
CA ASN A 152 -8.50 -4.77 -6.49
C ASN A 152 -7.35 -5.72 -6.87
N LEU A 153 -6.60 -5.33 -7.91
CA LEU A 153 -5.43 -6.05 -8.41
C LEU A 153 -4.22 -6.04 -7.47
N PHE A 154 -4.16 -5.20 -6.46
CA PHE A 154 -3.05 -5.14 -5.49
C PHE A 154 -3.45 -5.63 -4.09
N GLY A 155 -4.69 -6.07 -3.93
CA GLY A 155 -5.26 -6.51 -2.65
C GLY A 155 -5.40 -8.02 -2.50
N CYS A 156 -6.29 -8.43 -1.61
CA CYS A 156 -6.67 -9.82 -1.35
C CYS A 156 -8.16 -10.02 -1.72
N PRO A 157 -8.51 -10.13 -3.01
CA PRO A 157 -9.90 -10.07 -3.49
C PRO A 157 -10.69 -11.38 -3.28
N PHE A 158 -10.30 -12.26 -2.36
CA PHE A 158 -10.98 -13.55 -2.17
C PHE A 158 -11.97 -13.52 -0.99
N PRO A 159 -13.06 -14.32 -1.04
CA PRO A 159 -14.02 -14.42 0.06
C PRO A 159 -13.35 -14.81 1.39
N GLY A 160 -13.77 -14.18 2.49
CA GLY A 160 -13.25 -14.48 3.83
C GLY A 160 -11.85 -13.94 4.10
N SER A 161 -11.20 -13.23 3.16
CA SER A 161 -9.86 -12.63 3.32
C SER A 161 -9.70 -11.68 4.51
N MET A 162 -10.80 -11.21 5.11
CA MET A 162 -10.80 -10.41 6.34
C MET A 162 -10.55 -11.27 7.60
N MET A 163 -10.85 -12.57 7.55
CA MET A 163 -10.90 -13.48 8.70
C MET A 163 -9.52 -14.05 9.07
N LYS A 164 -9.32 -14.34 10.36
CA LYS A 164 -8.04 -14.79 10.94
C LYS A 164 -7.41 -16.01 10.25
N ASN A 165 -8.21 -17.03 9.92
CA ASN A 165 -7.74 -18.38 9.58
C ASN A 165 -7.49 -18.59 8.08
N VAL A 166 -7.54 -17.53 7.27
CA VAL A 166 -7.34 -17.69 5.84
C VAL A 166 -5.85 -17.72 5.51
N LYS A 167 -5.40 -18.87 5.01
CA LYS A 167 -4.05 -19.03 4.49
C LYS A 167 -3.90 -18.23 3.19
N PRO A 168 -2.73 -17.62 2.93
CA PRO A 168 -2.46 -16.99 1.64
C PRO A 168 -2.64 -18.02 0.52
N LEU A 169 -3.32 -17.63 -0.55
CA LEU A 169 -3.40 -18.43 -1.77
C LEU A 169 -2.00 -18.65 -2.33
N LYS A 170 -1.75 -19.85 -2.88
CA LYS A 170 -0.46 -20.22 -3.47
C LYS A 170 -0.05 -19.25 -4.58
N ASN A 171 -0.98 -18.90 -5.48
CA ASN A 171 -0.76 -18.00 -6.62
C ASN A 171 -1.79 -16.85 -6.64
N PRO A 172 -1.60 -15.80 -5.83
CA PRO A 172 -2.58 -14.72 -5.69
C PRO A 172 -2.66 -13.79 -6.92
N THR A 173 -1.64 -13.78 -7.79
CA THR A 173 -1.61 -13.01 -9.05
C THR A 173 -2.50 -13.62 -10.12
N LEU A 174 -2.46 -14.94 -10.28
CA LEU A 174 -3.31 -15.66 -11.23
C LEU A 174 -4.80 -15.49 -10.89
N LEU A 175 -5.17 -15.60 -9.61
CA LEU A 175 -6.55 -15.38 -9.18
C LEU A 175 -7.03 -13.96 -9.50
N ARG A 176 -6.18 -12.95 -9.26
CA ARG A 176 -6.48 -11.55 -9.59
C ARG A 176 -6.74 -11.37 -11.09
N LEU A 177 -5.93 -12.00 -11.94
CA LEU A 177 -6.11 -11.97 -13.39
C LEU A 177 -7.42 -12.64 -13.82
N ILE A 178 -7.71 -13.85 -13.31
CA ILE A 178 -8.94 -14.59 -13.63
C ILE A 178 -10.20 -13.81 -13.23
N MET A 179 -10.16 -13.05 -12.13
CA MET A 179 -11.34 -12.32 -11.65
C MET A 179 -11.56 -10.97 -12.35
N VAL A 180 -10.49 -10.30 -12.79
CA VAL A 180 -10.55 -8.94 -13.34
C VAL A 180 -10.55 -8.93 -14.87
N LEU A 181 -9.71 -9.75 -15.51
CA LEU A 181 -9.55 -9.72 -16.97
C LEU A 181 -10.85 -10.03 -17.74
N PRO A 182 -11.68 -11.03 -17.37
CA PRO A 182 -12.91 -11.31 -18.11
C PRO A 182 -13.87 -10.11 -18.13
N LYS A 183 -13.93 -9.35 -17.03
CA LYS A 183 -14.80 -8.16 -16.92
C LYS A 183 -14.30 -7.02 -17.81
N ILE A 184 -12.98 -6.82 -17.86
CA ILE A 184 -12.36 -5.84 -18.75
C ILE A 184 -12.63 -6.22 -20.21
N ILE A 185 -12.47 -7.50 -20.57
CA ILE A 185 -12.75 -7.99 -21.93
C ILE A 185 -14.21 -7.75 -22.31
N VAL A 186 -15.16 -8.12 -21.45
CA VAL A 186 -16.60 -7.88 -21.71
C VAL A 186 -16.90 -6.39 -21.86
N PHE A 187 -16.31 -5.53 -21.02
CA PHE A 187 -16.49 -4.08 -21.14
C PHE A 187 -15.96 -3.54 -22.48
N ILE A 188 -14.79 -3.99 -22.92
CA ILE A 188 -14.22 -3.61 -24.21
C ILE A 188 -15.12 -4.09 -25.36
N LEU A 189 -15.62 -5.32 -25.30
CA LEU A 189 -16.52 -5.87 -26.33
C LEU A 189 -17.82 -5.06 -26.44
N ILE A 190 -18.44 -4.70 -25.31
CA ILE A 190 -19.64 -3.85 -25.28
C ILE A 190 -19.34 -2.46 -25.86
N PHE A 191 -18.21 -1.86 -25.50
CA PHE A 191 -17.82 -0.55 -26.01
C PHE A 191 -17.61 -0.57 -27.53
N CYS A 192 -16.91 -1.58 -28.05
CA CYS A 192 -16.73 -1.76 -29.50
C CYS A 192 -18.07 -1.97 -30.23
N PHE A 193 -18.99 -2.75 -29.66
CA PHE A 193 -20.32 -2.97 -30.22
C PHE A 193 -21.13 -1.67 -30.30
N LEU A 194 -21.11 -0.84 -29.25
CA LEU A 194 -21.77 0.46 -29.25
C LEU A 194 -21.19 1.41 -30.31
N LEU A 195 -19.86 1.41 -30.48
CA LEU A 195 -19.21 2.20 -31.53
C LEU A 195 -19.61 1.75 -32.95
N LEU A 196 -19.87 0.46 -33.15
CA LEU A 196 -20.27 -0.08 -34.46
C LEU A 196 -21.72 0.26 -34.81
N ILE A 197 -22.62 0.29 -33.82
CA ILE A 197 -24.05 0.62 -34.02
C ILE A 197 -24.29 2.12 -34.13
N TYR A 198 -23.44 2.93 -33.49
CA TYR A 198 -23.62 4.38 -33.44
C TYR A 198 -23.78 5.05 -34.83
N PRO A 199 -22.98 4.74 -35.87
CA PRO A 199 -23.16 5.30 -37.21
C PRO A 199 -24.50 4.91 -37.85
N PHE A 200 -24.95 3.67 -37.66
CA PHE A 200 -26.22 3.20 -38.18
C PHE A 200 -27.39 3.94 -37.53
N PHE A 201 -27.32 4.14 -36.22
CA PHE A 201 -28.32 4.94 -35.49
C PHE A 201 -28.34 6.39 -35.96
N CYS A 202 -27.15 6.99 -36.17
CA CYS A 202 -27.03 8.34 -36.75
C CYS A 202 -27.65 8.41 -38.14
N PHE A 203 -27.41 7.40 -39.00
CA PHE A 203 -27.99 7.33 -40.34
C PHE A 203 -29.52 7.22 -40.32
N ILE A 204 -30.10 6.39 -39.45
CA ILE A 204 -31.56 6.31 -39.31
C ILE A 204 -32.14 7.66 -38.89
N ILE A 205 -31.51 8.34 -37.92
CA ILE A 205 -31.97 9.66 -37.46
C ILE A 205 -31.89 10.68 -38.59
N THR A 206 -30.78 10.75 -39.33
CA THR A 206 -30.64 11.71 -40.44
C THR A 206 -31.62 11.40 -41.57
N PHE A 207 -31.85 10.13 -41.88
CA PHE A 207 -32.82 9.71 -42.88
C PHE A 207 -34.26 10.04 -42.47
N GLN A 208 -34.67 9.72 -41.23
CA GLN A 208 -35.98 10.09 -40.70
C GLN A 208 -36.17 11.61 -40.68
N PHE A 209 -35.13 12.36 -40.30
CA PHE A 209 -35.15 13.82 -40.31
C PHE A 209 -35.32 14.38 -41.73
N HIS A 210 -34.60 13.84 -42.72
CA HIS A 210 -34.73 14.27 -44.12
C HIS A 210 -36.11 13.91 -44.71
N TYR A 211 -36.65 12.74 -44.35
CA TYR A 211 -38.02 12.36 -44.72
C TYR A 211 -39.07 13.30 -44.10
N GLN A 212 -38.90 13.69 -42.83
CA GLN A 212 -39.77 14.66 -42.18
C GLN A 212 -39.62 16.09 -42.75
N GLN A 213 -38.42 16.52 -43.11
CA GLN A 213 -38.20 17.80 -43.81
C GLN A 213 -38.83 17.81 -45.21
N PHE A 214 -38.83 16.68 -45.93
CA PHE A 214 -39.54 16.58 -47.22
C PHE A 214 -41.06 16.75 -47.06
N LYS A 215 -41.60 16.42 -45.88
CA LYS A 215 -43.01 16.57 -45.54
C LYS A 215 -43.37 17.96 -44.98
N ILE A 216 -42.41 18.75 -44.49
CA ILE A 216 -42.63 20.05 -43.83
C ILE A 216 -41.77 21.13 -44.48
N ASN A 217 -42.43 22.08 -45.13
CA ASN A 217 -41.88 23.16 -45.98
C ASN A 217 -40.57 23.81 -45.46
N LYS A 218 -39.68 24.07 -46.43
CA LYS A 218 -38.24 24.45 -46.44
C LYS A 218 -37.65 25.46 -45.41
N SER A 219 -38.38 26.04 -44.46
CA SER A 219 -37.99 27.33 -43.83
C SER A 219 -37.27 27.28 -42.47
N ARG A 220 -36.97 26.12 -41.86
CA ARG A 220 -36.34 26.06 -40.51
C ARG A 220 -35.08 25.18 -40.44
N LEU A 221 -34.16 25.39 -41.38
CA LEU A 221 -32.97 24.55 -41.55
C LEU A 221 -31.83 24.81 -40.53
N LEU A 222 -31.82 25.95 -39.81
CA LEU A 222 -30.60 26.40 -39.13
C LEU A 222 -30.42 25.94 -37.66
N LEU A 223 -31.45 25.40 -37.01
CA LEU A 223 -31.42 25.13 -35.56
C LEU A 223 -31.03 23.69 -35.16
N VAL A 224 -30.98 22.75 -36.11
CA VAL A 224 -30.94 21.31 -35.78
C VAL A 224 -29.54 20.70 -35.72
N PHE A 225 -28.54 21.29 -36.36
CA PHE A 225 -27.15 20.80 -36.29
C PHE A 225 -26.49 20.95 -34.91
N LEU A 226 -27.09 21.72 -34.00
CA LEU A 226 -26.60 21.89 -32.61
C LEU A 226 -27.16 20.84 -31.63
N PHE A 227 -28.17 20.07 -32.01
CA PHE A 227 -28.86 19.14 -31.11
C PHE A 227 -28.08 17.86 -30.78
N PRO A 228 -27.40 17.18 -31.73
CA PRO A 228 -26.68 15.95 -31.42
C PRO A 228 -25.47 16.20 -30.51
N PHE A 229 -24.78 17.33 -30.71
CA PHE A 229 -23.59 17.68 -29.94
C PHE A 229 -23.94 18.11 -28.51
N THR A 230 -25.02 18.87 -28.33
CA THR A 230 -25.49 19.27 -26.99
C THR A 230 -26.03 18.08 -26.19
N TYR A 231 -26.69 17.12 -26.85
CA TYR A 231 -27.20 15.91 -26.18
C TYR A 231 -26.06 14.95 -25.77
N LEU A 232 -25.05 14.76 -26.63
CA LEU A 232 -23.88 13.95 -26.31
C LEU A 232 -23.07 14.59 -25.17
N MET A 233 -22.82 15.90 -25.23
CA MET A 233 -22.12 16.63 -24.17
C MET A 233 -22.88 16.60 -22.85
N HIS A 234 -24.21 16.76 -22.86
CA HIS A 234 -25.04 16.68 -21.66
C HIS A 234 -25.08 15.25 -21.07
N PHE A 235 -25.08 14.20 -21.90
CA PHE A 235 -24.99 12.81 -21.44
C PHE A 235 -23.65 12.52 -20.76
N PHE A 236 -22.53 12.94 -21.36
CA PHE A 236 -21.20 12.82 -20.74
C PHE A 236 -21.09 13.64 -19.45
N TYR A 237 -21.62 14.87 -19.43
CA TYR A 237 -21.60 15.73 -18.24
C TYR A 237 -22.40 15.12 -17.09
N ARG A 238 -23.59 14.55 -17.33
CA ARG A 238 -24.35 13.82 -16.31
C ARG A 238 -23.64 12.55 -15.83
N GLY A 239 -22.97 11.84 -16.73
CA GLY A 239 -22.16 10.67 -16.36
C GLY A 239 -21.01 11.03 -15.42
N ILE A 240 -20.27 12.09 -15.74
CA ILE A 240 -19.16 12.60 -14.91
C ILE A 240 -19.69 13.10 -13.56
N PHE A 241 -20.79 13.85 -13.55
CA PHE A 241 -21.40 14.38 -12.32
C PHE A 241 -21.94 13.28 -11.42
N ALA A 242 -22.54 12.22 -11.99
CA ALA A 242 -22.99 11.05 -11.25
C ALA A 242 -21.83 10.26 -10.63
N VAL A 243 -20.68 10.18 -11.31
CA VAL A 243 -19.46 9.56 -10.78
C VAL A 243 -18.84 10.42 -9.68
N GLN A 244 -18.77 11.75 -9.86
CA GLN A 244 -18.27 12.69 -8.84
C GLN A 244 -19.14 12.71 -7.58
N ASN A 245 -20.46 12.75 -7.71
CA ASN A 245 -21.36 12.72 -6.54
C ASN A 245 -21.28 11.39 -5.80
N LYS A 246 -21.09 10.28 -6.51
CA LYS A 246 -20.89 8.96 -5.89
C LYS A 246 -19.53 8.82 -5.23
N LEU A 247 -18.50 9.51 -5.74
CA LEU A 247 -17.18 9.63 -5.10
C LEU A 247 -17.26 10.49 -3.81
N HIS A 248 -18.00 11.60 -3.83
CA HIS A 248 -18.22 12.46 -2.66
C HIS A 248 -19.14 11.85 -1.59
N SER A 249 -20.06 10.95 -1.96
CA SER A 249 -20.87 10.20 -0.98
C SER A 249 -20.13 8.99 -0.38
N LEU A 250 -18.91 8.69 -0.85
CA LEU A 250 -18.09 7.55 -0.42
C LEU A 250 -16.84 7.96 0.38
N SER A 251 -16.52 9.26 0.40
CA SER A 251 -15.62 9.93 1.36
C SER A 251 -16.35 10.21 2.66
#